data_AF-A0A0B5CIA5-F1
#
_entry.id   AF-A0A0B5CIA5-F1
#
_cell.length_a   1.000
_cell.length_b   1.000
_cell.length_c   1.000
_cell.angle_alpha   90.00
_cell.angle_beta   90.00
_cell.angle_gamma   90.00
#
_symmetry.space_group_name_H-M   'P 1'
#
loop_
_entity.id
_entity.type
_entity.pdbx_description
1 polymer ?
#
loop_
_entity_poly.entity_id
_entity_poly.type
_entity_poly.pdbx_seq_one_letter_code
_entity_poly.pdbx_strand_id
1 'polypeptide(L)'
;MEDIERRLEYLEEANEALKMQNKVLVTAFKGMLRGLPTELAQDVVESMQLAFEDAVNELVYEDSPHVDLFHDVTYAFFREKE
;
A
#
# COMPACT_ATOMS: atom_id res chain seq x y z
N MET A 1 -16.99 -14.99 26.85
CA MET A 1 -16.96 -15.69 25.55
C MET A 1 -17.58 -14.77 24.51
N GLU A 2 -18.83 -14.35 24.72
CA GLU A 2 -19.56 -13.37 23.89
C GLU A 2 -18.82 -12.02 23.67
N ASP A 3 -18.13 -11.47 24.69
CA ASP A 3 -17.35 -10.22 24.52
C ASP A 3 -16.10 -10.38 23.64
N ILE A 4 -15.46 -11.55 23.68
CA ILE A 4 -14.27 -11.83 22.85
C ILE A 4 -14.70 -12.05 21.40
N GLU A 5 -15.77 -12.82 21.18
CA GLU A 5 -16.35 -13.06 19.85
C GLU A 5 -16.76 -11.74 19.19
N ARG A 6 -17.48 -10.88 19.92
CA ARG A 6 -17.86 -9.56 19.42
C ARG A 6 -16.68 -8.65 19.10
N ARG A 7 -15.60 -8.72 19.89
CA ARG A 7 -14.37 -7.96 19.60
C ARG A 7 -13.63 -8.52 18.39
N LEU A 8 -13.65 -9.83 18.17
CA LEU A 8 -13.08 -10.47 16.98
C LEU A 8 -13.85 -10.06 15.73
N GLU A 9 -15.17 -10.16 15.73
CA GLU A 9 -16.03 -9.73 14.62
C GLU A 9 -15.76 -8.26 14.25
N TYR A 10 -15.70 -7.38 15.25
CA TYR A 10 -15.38 -5.96 15.02
C TYR A 10 -13.99 -5.76 14.36
N LEU A 11 -12.98 -6.52 14.79
CA LEU A 11 -11.64 -6.43 14.22
C LEU A 11 -11.60 -6.98 12.78
N GLU A 12 -12.35 -8.04 12.50
CA GLU A 12 -12.48 -8.60 11.15
C GLU A 12 -13.14 -7.59 10.20
N GLU A 13 -14.28 -7.03 10.60
CA GLU A 13 -14.98 -5.98 9.83
C GLU A 13 -14.09 -4.76 9.59
N ALA A 14 -13.37 -4.29 10.62
CA ALA A 14 -12.47 -3.16 10.48
C ALA A 14 -11.30 -3.47 9.52
N ASN A 15 -10.76 -4.69 9.56
CA ASN A 15 -9.70 -5.12 8.65
C ASN A 15 -10.20 -5.21 7.21
N GLU A 16 -11.40 -5.75 6.98
CA GLU A 16 -12.03 -5.76 5.66
C GLU A 16 -12.26 -4.36 5.12
N ALA A 17 -12.74 -3.43 5.96
CA ALA A 17 -12.92 -2.04 5.59
C ALA A 17 -11.59 -1.39 5.18
N LEU A 18 -10.50 -1.62 5.93
CA LEU A 18 -9.16 -1.12 5.60
C LEU A 18 -8.64 -1.69 4.28
N LYS A 19 -8.83 -3.00 4.04
CA LYS A 19 -8.45 -3.64 2.76
C LYS A 19 -9.20 -3.01 1.58
N MET A 20 -10.50 -2.76 1.71
CA MET A 20 -11.30 -2.14 0.66
C MET A 20 -10.90 -0.68 0.43
N GLN A 21 -10.65 0.10 1.49
CA GLN A 21 -10.14 1.47 1.38
C GLN A 21 -8.81 1.52 0.65
N ASN A 22 -7.87 0.63 0.98
CA ASN A 22 -6.61 0.50 0.26
C ASN A 22 -6.83 0.16 -1.22
N LYS A 23 -7.75 -0.77 -1.55
CA LYS A 23 -8.04 -1.10 -2.95
C LYS A 23 -8.64 0.09 -3.71
N VAL A 24 -9.50 0.88 -3.08
CA VAL A 24 -10.06 2.11 -3.66
C VAL A 24 -8.95 3.12 -3.95
N LEU A 25 -8.03 3.35 -2.99
CA LEU A 25 -6.92 4.29 -3.16
C LEU A 25 -5.96 3.84 -4.27
N VAL A 26 -5.56 2.56 -4.28
CA VAL A 26 -4.72 2.00 -5.36
C VAL A 26 -5.39 2.17 -6.73
N THR A 27 -6.69 1.93 -6.82
CA THR A 27 -7.45 2.10 -8.06
C THR A 27 -7.46 3.56 -8.51
N ALA A 28 -7.69 4.49 -7.59
CA ALA A 28 -7.67 5.92 -7.86
C ALA A 28 -6.29 6.39 -8.34
N PHE A 29 -5.22 6.01 -7.64
CA PHE A 29 -3.85 6.36 -8.03
C PHE A 29 -3.48 5.81 -9.41
N LYS A 30 -3.82 4.55 -9.71
CA LYS A 30 -3.58 3.98 -11.04
C LYS A 30 -4.39 4.68 -12.13
N GLY A 31 -5.62 5.08 -11.82
CA GLY A 31 -6.44 5.92 -12.70
C GLY A 31 -5.79 7.27 -12.97
N MET A 32 -5.27 7.93 -11.93
CA MET A 32 -4.54 9.20 -12.06
C MET A 32 -3.29 9.05 -12.95
N LEU A 33 -2.47 8.02 -12.73
CA LEU A 33 -1.28 7.76 -13.55
C LEU A 33 -1.61 7.58 -15.04
N ARG A 34 -2.74 6.93 -15.37
CA ARG A 34 -3.21 6.77 -16.76
C ARG A 34 -3.69 8.08 -17.40
N GLY A 35 -4.10 9.04 -16.58
CA GLY A 35 -4.52 10.36 -17.04
C GLY A 35 -3.38 11.34 -17.29
N LEU A 36 -2.15 11.00 -16.88
CA LEU A 36 -0.98 11.85 -17.08
C LEU A 36 -0.44 11.71 -18.52
N PRO A 37 0.20 12.76 -19.07
CA PRO A 37 1.04 12.63 -20.26
C PRO A 37 2.11 11.56 -20.05
N THR A 38 2.45 10.79 -21.09
CA THR A 38 3.34 9.62 -20.97
C THR A 38 4.69 9.93 -20.32
N GLU A 39 5.32 11.05 -20.70
CA GLU A 39 6.60 11.51 -20.13
C GLU A 39 6.46 11.77 -18.62
N LEU A 40 5.44 12.54 -18.23
CA LEU A 40 5.18 12.85 -16.82
C LEU A 40 4.75 11.61 -16.02
N ALA A 41 4.04 10.67 -16.63
CA ALA A 41 3.64 9.43 -15.98
C ALA A 41 4.85 8.57 -15.59
N GLN A 42 5.89 8.56 -16.42
CA GLN A 42 7.15 7.88 -16.12
C GLN A 42 7.86 8.56 -14.95
N ASP A 43 8.06 9.88 -15.01
CA ASP A 43 8.71 10.64 -13.94
C ASP A 43 8.01 10.46 -12.58
N VAL A 44 6.67 10.47 -12.58
CA VAL A 44 5.88 10.25 -11.35
C VAL A 44 6.05 8.82 -10.83
N VAL A 45 6.10 7.80 -11.71
CA VAL A 45 6.32 6.42 -11.27
C VAL A 45 7.71 6.25 -10.65
N GLU A 46 8.75 6.81 -11.27
CA GLU A 46 10.12 6.79 -10.74
C GLU A 46 10.19 7.53 -9.40
N SER A 47 9.57 8.71 -9.28
CA SER A 47 9.49 9.46 -8.02
C SER A 47 8.75 8.68 -6.92
N MET A 48 7.70 7.94 -7.26
CA MET A 48 7.02 7.09 -6.28
C MET A 48 7.91 5.94 -5.82
N GLN A 49 8.66 5.30 -6.72
CA GLN A 49 9.58 4.21 -6.36
C GLN A 49 10.63 4.70 -5.34
N LEU A 50 11.23 5.87 -5.58
CA LEU A 50 12.17 6.48 -4.63
C LEU A 50 11.53 6.75 -3.27
N ALA A 51 10.30 7.27 -3.24
CA ALA A 51 9.59 7.51 -1.98
C ALA A 51 9.32 6.22 -1.20
N PHE A 52 9.06 5.10 -1.89
CA PHE A 52 8.93 3.79 -1.22
C PHE A 52 10.27 3.25 -0.72
N GLU A 53 11.37 3.44 -1.47
CA GLU A 53 12.72 3.08 -1.03
C GLU A 53 13.11 3.85 0.23
N ASP A 54 12.82 5.15 0.28
CA ASP A 54 13.06 5.99 1.46
C ASP A 54 12.25 5.49 2.68
N ALA A 55 10.98 5.14 2.48
CA ALA A 55 10.14 4.58 3.54
C ALA A 55 10.64 3.20 4.05
N VAL A 56 11.13 2.34 3.15
CA VAL A 56 11.78 1.07 3.55
C VAL A 56 13.02 1.35 4.38
N ASN A 57 13.87 2.29 3.96
CA ASN A 57 15.08 2.65 4.69
C ASN A 57 14.77 3.22 6.08
N GLU A 58 13.71 4.01 6.21
CA GLU A 58 13.21 4.50 7.50
C GLU A 58 12.78 3.34 8.40
N LEU A 59 11.98 2.40 7.88
CA LEU A 59 11.57 1.21 8.63
C LEU A 59 12.76 0.35 9.08
N VAL A 60 13.78 0.21 8.23
CA VAL A 60 15.02 -0.51 8.57
C VAL A 60 15.79 0.22 9.67
N TYR A 61 15.89 1.55 9.59
CA TYR A 61 16.56 2.36 10.60
C TYR A 61 15.85 2.26 11.96
N GLU A 62 14.52 2.20 11.96
CA GLU A 62 13.69 2.04 13.15
C GLU A 62 13.65 0.60 13.71
N ASP A 63 14.35 -0.37 13.09
CA ASP A 63 14.28 -1.80 13.42
C ASP A 63 12.84 -2.32 13.44
N SER A 64 12.02 -1.84 12.49
CA SER A 64 10.60 -2.16 12.43
C SER A 64 10.37 -3.61 12.01
N PRO A 65 9.45 -4.35 12.68
CA PRO A 65 9.11 -5.72 12.27
C PRO A 65 8.32 -5.77 10.95
N HIS A 66 8.00 -4.62 10.36
CA HIS A 66 7.17 -4.52 9.15
C HIS A 66 7.96 -4.29 7.86
N VAL A 67 9.30 -4.26 7.91
CA VAL A 67 10.16 -4.06 6.73
C VAL A 67 9.81 -5.02 5.60
N ASP A 68 9.81 -6.34 5.88
CA ASP A 68 9.53 -7.36 4.86
C ASP A 68 8.12 -7.23 4.28
N LEU A 69 7.12 -7.01 5.15
CA LEU A 69 5.74 -6.83 4.72
C LEU A 69 5.57 -5.59 3.85
N PHE A 70 6.20 -4.47 4.21
CA PHE A 70 6.14 -3.23 3.45
C PHE A 70 6.81 -3.38 2.08
N HIS A 71 7.96 -4.05 2.03
CA HIS A 71 8.65 -4.38 0.80
C HIS A 71 7.77 -5.24 -0.12
N ASP A 72 7.16 -6.31 0.40
CA ASP A 72 6.29 -7.21 -0.37
C ASP A 72 5.07 -6.50 -0.97
N VAL A 73 4.39 -5.67 -0.19
CA VAL A 73 3.20 -4.94 -0.67
C VAL A 73 3.56 -3.83 -1.66
N THR A 74 4.73 -3.19 -1.50
CA THR A 74 5.27 -2.22 -2.45
C THR A 74 5.56 -2.90 -3.78
N TYR A 75 6.20 -4.07 -3.72
CA TYR A 75 6.50 -4.85 -4.91
C TYR A 75 5.24 -5.28 -5.67
N ALA A 76 4.22 -5.77 -4.95
CA ALA A 76 2.93 -6.13 -5.53
C ALA A 76 2.22 -4.93 -6.19
N PHE A 77 2.31 -3.74 -5.59
CA PHE A 77 1.71 -2.52 -6.14
C PHE A 77 2.22 -2.19 -7.54
N PHE A 78 3.54 -2.29 -7.77
CA PHE A 78 4.18 -2.00 -9.05
C PHE A 78 4.09 -3.15 -10.06
N ARG A 79 4.06 -4.41 -9.61
CA ARG A 79 3.92 -5.60 -10.48
C ARG A 79 2.55 -5.75 -11.14
N GLU A 80 1.47 -5.18 -10.58
CA GLU A 80 0.12 -5.20 -11.19
C GLU A 80 0.03 -4.46 -12.56
N LYS A 81 1.16 -4.11 -13.20
CA LYS A 81 1.26 -3.53 -14.56
C LYS A 81 1.60 -4.56 -15.66
N GLU A 82 1.94 -5.80 -15.33
CA GLU A 82 2.01 -6.93 -16.29
C GLU A 82 0.63 -7.54 -16.53
#